data_AF-A0A453DJA1-F1
#
_entry.id   AF-A0A453DJA1-F1
#
_cell.length_a   1.000
_cell.length_b   1.000
_cell.length_c   1.000
_cell.angle_alpha   90.00
_cell.angle_beta   90.00
_cell.angle_gamma   90.00
#
_symmetry.space_group_name_H-M   'P 1'
#
loop_
_entity.id
_entity.type
_entity.pdbx_description
1 polymer ?
#
loop_
_entity_poly.entity_id
_entity_poly.type
_entity_poly.pdbx_seq_one_letter_code
_entity_poly.pdbx_strand_id
1 'polypeptide(L)'
;MAPKEQRLHADLFKQIKIIQLSCEPTDEELLMFYAEVHNHLLEVASLSINKNVDFFAPEEGFAEGFVPEIAEGLPVLRPQTKNISYFIVEFVGGPGEPRLQFAVRHDNLYCVGFRVLSANDNAKTKAWSSFGDVNLLKCAAFPNVEASRLSESYKSS
;
A
#
# COMPACT_ATOMS: atom_id res chain seq x y z
N MET A 1 -22.91 5.87 -18.46
CA MET A 1 -22.00 6.87 -17.85
C MET A 1 -22.01 6.63 -16.35
N ALA A 2 -20.90 6.22 -15.74
CA ALA A 2 -20.84 6.05 -14.29
C ALA A 2 -20.95 7.41 -13.58
N PRO A 3 -21.68 7.51 -12.45
CA PRO A 3 -21.87 8.76 -11.71
C PRO A 3 -20.54 9.37 -11.24
N LYS A 4 -20.48 10.71 -11.15
CA LYS A 4 -19.27 11.50 -10.83
C LYS A 4 -18.56 11.07 -9.54
N GLU A 5 -19.29 10.55 -8.56
CA GLU A 5 -18.72 10.08 -7.29
C GLU A 5 -17.91 8.78 -7.47
N GLN A 6 -18.38 7.84 -8.30
CA GLN A 6 -17.60 6.66 -8.68
C GLN A 6 -16.32 7.03 -9.46
N ARG A 7 -16.33 8.15 -10.20
CA ARG A 7 -15.13 8.66 -10.88
C ARG A 7 -14.12 9.28 -9.91
N LEU A 8 -14.57 10.08 -8.94
CA LEU A 8 -13.71 10.62 -7.87
C LEU A 8 -13.06 9.51 -7.05
N HIS A 9 -13.82 8.47 -6.69
CA HIS A 9 -13.27 7.31 -5.97
C HIS A 9 -12.32 6.48 -6.83
N ALA A 10 -12.62 6.26 -8.12
CA ALA A 10 -11.70 5.58 -9.04
C ALA A 10 -10.41 6.37 -9.28
N ASP A 11 -10.46 7.70 -9.26
CA ASP A 11 -9.28 8.57 -9.40
C ASP A 11 -8.43 8.59 -8.11
N LEU A 12 -9.01 8.41 -6.93
CA LEU A 12 -8.25 8.28 -5.67
C LEU A 12 -7.36 7.02 -5.66
N PHE A 13 -7.82 5.93 -6.30
CA PHE A 13 -7.01 4.71 -6.50
C PHE A 13 -5.98 4.83 -7.65
N LYS A 14 -5.95 5.94 -8.41
CA LYS A 14 -4.97 6.09 -9.51
C LYS A 14 -3.58 6.50 -9.04
N GLN A 15 -3.43 7.06 -7.83
CA GLN A 15 -2.13 7.41 -7.28
C GLN A 15 -1.87 6.59 -6.03
N ILE A 16 -0.85 5.73 -6.11
CA ILE A 16 -0.35 5.01 -4.94
C ILE A 16 0.18 6.04 -3.93
N LYS A 17 -0.28 5.94 -2.69
CA LYS A 17 0.23 6.76 -1.57
C LYS A 17 1.72 6.45 -1.37
N ILE A 18 2.52 7.51 -1.27
CA ILE A 18 3.92 7.45 -0.88
C ILE A 18 4.03 8.05 0.52
N ILE A 19 4.63 7.32 1.44
CA ILE A 19 4.95 7.76 2.81
C ILE A 19 6.48 7.81 2.90
N GLN A 20 7.02 8.95 3.31
CA GLN A 20 8.46 9.20 3.31
C GLN A 20 9.05 9.04 4.71
N LEU A 21 10.29 8.55 4.77
CA LEU A 21 11.10 8.51 5.98
C LEU A 21 12.53 8.88 5.64
N SER A 22 13.16 9.74 6.44
CA SER A 22 14.59 10.02 6.32
C SER A 22 15.42 8.75 6.55
N CYS A 23 16.55 8.60 5.86
CA CYS A 23 17.52 7.54 6.16
C CYS A 23 18.20 7.74 7.52
N GLU A 24 18.16 8.97 8.06
CA GLU A 24 18.64 9.32 9.40
C GLU A 24 17.49 10.00 10.17
N PRO A 25 16.44 9.25 10.55
CA PRO A 25 15.29 9.85 11.20
C PRO A 25 15.59 10.14 12.67
N THR A 26 15.09 11.27 13.16
CA THR A 26 14.92 11.52 14.59
C THR A 26 13.80 10.64 15.16
N ASP A 27 13.77 10.47 16.48
CA ASP A 27 12.71 9.71 17.16
C ASP A 27 11.32 10.27 16.86
N GLU A 28 11.19 11.59 16.73
CA GLU A 28 9.95 12.27 16.38
C GLU A 28 9.51 11.95 14.94
N GLU A 29 10.43 12.03 13.97
CA GLU A 29 10.13 11.67 12.57
C GLU A 29 9.74 10.20 12.43
N LEU A 30 10.40 9.32 13.17
CA LEU A 30 10.06 7.89 13.19
C LEU A 30 8.66 7.66 13.77
N LEU A 31 8.31 8.34 14.86
CA LEU A 31 6.97 8.26 15.46
C LEU A 31 5.90 8.79 14.51
N MET A 32 6.16 9.92 13.85
CA MET A 32 5.27 10.52 12.86
C MET A 32 5.06 9.61 11.65
N PHE A 33 6.12 8.93 11.19
CA PHE A 33 6.03 7.93 10.14
C PHE A 33 5.11 6.77 10.54
N TYR A 34 5.27 6.20 11.73
CA TYR A 34 4.38 5.13 12.21
C TYR A 34 2.93 5.60 12.32
N ALA A 35 2.69 6.82 12.80
CA ALA A 35 1.37 7.41 12.88
C ALA A 35 0.74 7.60 11.47
N GLU A 36 1.52 8.04 10.48
CA GLU A 36 1.04 8.20 9.10
C GLU A 36 0.70 6.85 8.48
N VAL A 37 1.56 5.83 8.62
CA VAL A 37 1.29 4.46 8.16
C VAL A 37 0.01 3.94 8.81
N HIS A 38 -0.12 4.07 10.13
CA HIS A 38 -1.30 3.62 10.86
C HIS A 38 -2.59 4.29 10.37
N ASN A 39 -2.58 5.63 10.24
CA ASN A 39 -3.74 6.39 9.77
C ASN A 39 -4.11 6.04 8.33
N HIS A 40 -3.12 5.80 7.46
CA HIS A 40 -3.37 5.36 6.10
C HIS A 40 -4.06 3.99 6.06
N LEU A 41 -3.61 3.04 6.88
CA LEU A 41 -4.23 1.72 6.97
C LEU A 41 -5.68 1.80 7.48
N LEU A 42 -5.96 2.67 8.45
CA LEU A 42 -7.33 2.94 8.92
C LEU A 42 -8.21 3.53 7.83
N GLU A 43 -7.70 4.50 7.05
CA GLU A 43 -8.44 5.10 5.93
C GLU A 43 -8.79 4.04 4.88
N VAL A 44 -7.83 3.21 4.47
CA VAL A 44 -8.05 2.14 3.49
C VAL A 44 -9.06 1.10 4.00
N ALA A 45 -8.98 0.75 5.28
CA ALA A 45 -9.97 -0.12 5.93
C ALA A 45 -11.37 0.50 5.90
N SER A 46 -11.51 1.80 6.19
CA SER A 46 -12.79 2.51 6.20
C SER A 46 -13.43 2.60 4.82
N LEU A 47 -12.64 2.87 3.78
CA LEU A 47 -13.10 2.91 2.39
C LEU A 47 -13.56 1.53 1.89
N SER A 48 -12.94 0.45 2.40
CA SER A 48 -13.34 -0.92 2.09
C SER A 48 -14.69 -1.28 2.71
N ILE A 49 -15.06 -0.67 3.84
CA ILE A 49 -16.37 -0.85 4.47
C ILE A 49 -17.44 -0.18 3.62
N ASN A 50 -17.25 1.08 3.21
CA ASN A 50 -18.24 1.83 2.44
C ASN A 50 -18.62 1.16 1.11
N LYS A 51 -17.67 0.53 0.41
CA LYS A 51 -17.96 -0.22 -0.83
C LYS A 51 -18.81 -1.48 -0.62
N ASN A 52 -18.76 -2.07 0.58
CA ASN A 52 -19.60 -3.22 0.90
C ASN A 52 -20.99 -2.78 1.35
N VAL A 53 -21.19 -1.58 1.89
CA VAL A 53 -22.52 -1.07 2.25
C VAL A 53 -23.42 -0.89 1.02
N ASP A 54 -22.86 -0.51 -0.13
CA ASP A 54 -23.62 -0.36 -1.38
C ASP A 54 -23.98 -1.70 -2.08
N PHE A 55 -23.44 -2.83 -1.61
CA PHE A 55 -23.73 -4.16 -2.19
C PHE A 55 -24.83 -4.93 -1.45
N PHE A 56 -25.29 -4.43 -0.30
CA PHE A 56 -26.38 -5.05 0.44
C PHE A 56 -27.64 -4.18 0.35
N ALA A 57 -28.32 -4.27 -0.78
CA ALA A 57 -29.77 -4.24 -0.72
C ALA A 57 -30.21 -5.39 0.21
N PRO A 58 -31.09 -5.14 1.20
CA PRO A 58 -31.39 -6.11 2.23
C PRO A 58 -32.29 -7.20 1.65
N GLU A 59 -31.71 -8.30 1.18
CA GLU A 59 -32.44 -9.57 1.17
C GLU A 59 -32.17 -10.27 2.51
N GLU A 60 -33.24 -10.26 3.31
CA GLU A 60 -33.53 -11.03 4.52
C GLU A 60 -32.38 -11.91 5.07
N GLY A 61 -31.87 -11.51 6.24
CA GLY A 61 -30.97 -12.34 7.05
C GLY A 61 -29.67 -11.66 7.45
N PHE A 62 -29.70 -10.38 7.83
CA PHE A 62 -28.55 -9.72 8.43
C PHE A 62 -28.33 -10.24 9.85
N ALA A 63 -27.20 -10.92 10.06
CA ALA A 63 -26.58 -10.97 11.37
C ALA A 63 -26.20 -9.53 11.75
N GLU A 64 -26.78 -9.04 12.85
CA GLU A 64 -26.47 -7.76 13.45
C GLU A 64 -24.96 -7.64 13.74
N GLY A 65 -24.35 -6.53 13.31
CA GLY A 65 -23.05 -6.10 13.82
C GLY A 65 -21.84 -6.36 12.92
N PHE A 66 -21.77 -5.74 11.73
CA PHE A 66 -20.48 -5.58 11.04
C PHE A 66 -19.81 -4.26 11.45
N VAL A 67 -19.29 -4.25 12.67
CA VAL A 67 -18.27 -3.29 13.12
C VAL A 67 -16.96 -3.71 12.42
N PRO A 68 -16.06 -2.81 12.00
CA PRO A 68 -14.69 -3.21 11.72
C PRO A 68 -14.22 -4.09 12.87
N GLU A 69 -13.72 -5.30 12.59
CA GLU A 69 -13.13 -6.15 13.64
C GLU A 69 -11.90 -5.42 14.21
N ILE A 70 -12.19 -4.52 15.14
CA ILE A 70 -11.28 -4.08 16.15
C ILE A 70 -11.36 -5.22 17.17
N ALA A 71 -10.55 -6.26 16.99
CA ALA A 71 -10.40 -7.26 18.02
C ALA A 71 -9.81 -6.55 19.24
N GLU A 72 -10.62 -6.33 20.28
CA GLU A 72 -10.17 -5.80 21.59
C GLU A 72 -9.50 -4.41 21.57
N GLY A 73 -9.86 -3.53 20.64
CA GLY A 73 -9.22 -2.21 20.50
C GLY A 73 -8.08 -2.14 19.46
N LEU A 74 -7.72 -3.26 18.82
CA LEU A 74 -6.60 -3.34 17.88
C LEU A 74 -7.06 -3.32 16.41
N PRO A 75 -6.47 -2.45 15.56
CA PRO A 75 -6.69 -2.52 14.11
C PRO A 75 -6.16 -3.83 13.54
N VAL A 76 -7.01 -4.56 12.82
CA VAL A 76 -6.64 -5.80 12.11
C VAL A 76 -6.59 -5.55 10.61
N LEU A 77 -5.49 -6.00 9.97
CA LEU A 77 -5.38 -5.98 8.51
C LEU A 77 -6.36 -6.99 7.91
N ARG A 78 -7.15 -6.57 6.94
CA ARG A 78 -8.10 -7.48 6.29
C ARG A 78 -7.41 -8.29 5.20
N PRO A 79 -7.59 -9.62 5.17
CA PRO A 79 -7.15 -10.44 4.04
C PRO A 79 -7.84 -9.94 2.76
N GLN A 80 -7.06 -9.47 1.78
CA GLN A 80 -7.62 -9.08 0.49
C GLN A 80 -7.75 -10.32 -0.40
N THR A 81 -8.98 -10.71 -0.69
CA THR A 81 -9.26 -11.97 -1.42
C THR A 81 -9.35 -11.81 -2.94
N LYS A 82 -9.42 -10.57 -3.47
CA LYS A 82 -9.66 -10.34 -4.91
C LYS A 82 -8.78 -9.28 -5.57
N ASN A 83 -8.39 -8.22 -4.87
CA ASN A 83 -7.54 -7.15 -5.41
C ASN A 83 -6.46 -6.80 -4.40
N ILE A 84 -5.19 -7.09 -4.69
CA ILE A 84 -4.07 -6.70 -3.84
C ILE A 84 -3.81 -5.20 -4.02
N SER A 85 -3.80 -4.45 -2.92
CA SER A 85 -3.49 -3.02 -2.91
C SER A 85 -2.15 -2.73 -2.25
N TYR A 86 -1.52 -1.65 -2.68
CA TYR A 86 -0.16 -1.29 -2.27
C TYR A 86 -0.05 0.19 -1.89
N PHE A 87 0.81 0.48 -0.93
CA PHE A 87 1.37 1.81 -0.70
C PHE A 87 2.89 1.74 -0.83
N ILE A 88 3.54 2.88 -0.98
CA ILE A 88 4.99 2.97 -1.09
C ILE A 88 5.56 3.59 0.18
N VAL A 89 6.59 2.95 0.73
CA VAL A 89 7.49 3.58 1.70
C VAL A 89 8.72 4.05 0.94
N GLU A 90 9.02 5.34 1.01
CA GLU A 90 10.20 5.95 0.40
C GLU A 90 11.19 6.38 1.48
N PHE A 91 12.36 5.77 1.47
CA PHE A 91 13.51 6.24 2.23
C PHE A 91 14.25 7.31 1.44
N VAL A 92 14.41 8.47 2.07
CA VAL A 92 15.03 9.65 1.48
C VAL A 92 16.33 9.94 2.22
N GLY A 93 17.45 9.87 1.49
CA GLY A 93 18.76 10.29 2.01
C GLY A 93 18.96 11.81 1.94
N GLY A 94 20.20 12.23 2.17
CA GLY A 94 20.61 13.62 2.04
C GLY A 94 20.50 14.16 0.60
N PRO A 95 20.73 15.47 0.41
CA PRO A 95 20.68 16.08 -0.92
C PRO A 95 21.61 15.39 -1.92
N GLY A 96 21.07 14.88 -3.02
CA GLY A 96 21.83 14.19 -4.08
C GLY A 96 21.98 12.68 -3.87
N GLU A 97 21.55 12.16 -2.73
CA GLU A 97 21.53 10.71 -2.47
C GLU A 97 20.37 10.02 -3.19
N PRO A 98 20.52 8.71 -3.50
CA PRO A 98 19.43 7.94 -4.08
C PRO A 98 18.27 7.77 -3.09
N ARG A 99 17.06 7.69 -3.62
CA ARG A 99 15.85 7.34 -2.86
C ARG A 99 15.54 5.86 -3.04
N LEU A 100 15.25 5.17 -1.94
CA LEU A 100 14.87 3.77 -1.96
C LEU A 100 13.37 3.66 -1.70
N GLN A 101 12.63 3.08 -2.65
CA GLN A 101 11.20 2.87 -2.52
C GLN A 101 10.89 1.38 -2.35
N PHE A 102 10.02 1.06 -1.41
CA PHE A 102 9.45 -0.27 -1.23
C PHE A 102 7.96 -0.26 -1.53
N ALA A 103 7.48 -1.26 -2.27
CA ALA A 103 6.06 -1.50 -2.43
C ALA A 103 5.58 -2.42 -1.30
N VAL A 104 4.66 -1.90 -0.48
CA VAL A 104 4.16 -2.57 0.72
C VAL A 104 2.70 -2.95 0.54
N ARG A 105 2.38 -4.20 0.86
CA ARG A 105 1.03 -4.74 0.79
C ARG A 105 0.18 -4.26 1.95
N HIS A 106 -1.08 -3.89 1.69
CA HIS A 106 -2.00 -3.48 2.75
C HIS A 106 -2.47 -4.63 3.64
N ASP A 107 -2.57 -5.84 3.10
CA ASP A 107 -3.19 -6.99 3.79
C ASP A 107 -2.24 -7.69 4.76
N ASN A 108 -0.93 -7.54 4.60
CA ASN A 108 0.06 -8.17 5.47
C ASN A 108 1.30 -7.32 5.79
N LEU A 109 1.42 -6.11 5.23
CA LEU A 109 2.56 -5.19 5.40
C LEU A 109 3.93 -5.74 4.97
N TYR A 110 3.97 -6.85 4.22
CA TYR A 110 5.21 -7.32 3.62
C TYR A 110 5.58 -6.45 2.42
N CYS A 111 6.88 -6.20 2.29
CA CYS A 111 7.46 -5.61 1.09
C CYS A 111 7.50 -6.68 -0.01
N VAL A 112 6.89 -6.40 -1.16
CA VAL A 112 6.88 -7.32 -2.33
C VAL A 112 7.87 -6.93 -3.40
N GLY A 113 8.44 -5.73 -3.31
CA GLY A 113 9.45 -5.27 -4.23
C GLY A 113 9.99 -3.92 -3.86
N PHE A 114 11.01 -3.49 -4.59
CA PHE A 114 11.69 -2.24 -4.34
C PHE A 114 12.18 -1.61 -5.65
N ARG A 115 12.61 -0.35 -5.55
CA ARG A 115 13.44 0.28 -6.58
C ARG A 115 14.33 1.34 -5.97
N VAL A 116 15.42 1.61 -6.65
CA VAL A 116 16.34 2.70 -6.33
C VAL A 116 16.21 3.79 -7.39
N LEU A 117 15.95 5.02 -6.94
CA LEU A 117 15.82 6.20 -7.78
C LEU A 117 16.99 7.14 -7.50
N SER A 118 17.88 7.27 -8.47
CA SER A 118 18.91 8.31 -8.48
C SER A 118 18.28 9.68 -8.78
N ALA A 119 19.01 10.77 -8.52
CA ALA A 119 18.50 12.13 -8.73
C ALA A 119 17.94 12.40 -10.15
N ASN A 120 18.49 11.73 -11.17
CA ASN A 120 18.09 11.88 -12.57
C ASN A 120 17.11 10.80 -13.07
N ASP A 121 16.72 9.84 -12.21
CA ASP A 121 15.82 8.77 -12.61
C ASP A 121 14.37 9.28 -12.69
N ASN A 122 13.65 8.88 -13.75
CA ASN A 122 12.22 9.13 -13.86
C ASN A 122 11.43 8.03 -13.11
N ALA A 123 10.82 8.41 -11.98
CA ALA A 123 9.99 7.53 -11.15
C ALA A 123 8.77 6.92 -11.87
N LYS A 124 8.39 7.39 -13.07
CA LYS A 124 7.30 6.76 -13.85
C LYS A 124 7.79 5.63 -14.74
N THR A 125 9.06 5.62 -15.12
CA THR A 125 9.61 4.67 -16.10
C THR A 125 10.63 3.71 -15.49
N LYS A 126 11.27 4.08 -14.36
CA LYS A 126 12.21 3.20 -13.67
C LYS A 126 11.54 1.90 -13.25
N ALA A 127 12.17 0.79 -13.61
CA ALA A 127 11.70 -0.55 -13.26
C ALA A 127 11.73 -0.81 -11.75
N TRP A 128 10.80 -1.65 -11.30
CA TRP A 128 10.74 -2.22 -9.97
C TRP A 128 11.34 -3.62 -9.95
N SER A 129 11.98 -3.98 -8.85
CA SER A 129 12.47 -5.33 -8.58
C SER A 129 11.52 -6.04 -7.61
N SER A 130 10.86 -7.11 -8.06
CA SER A 130 9.94 -7.93 -7.25
C SER A 130 10.72 -9.00 -6.47
N PHE A 131 10.46 -9.16 -5.18
CA PHE A 131 11.09 -10.19 -4.34
C PHE A 131 10.54 -11.61 -4.57
N GLY A 132 9.47 -11.74 -5.37
CA GLY A 132 8.81 -13.01 -5.66
C GLY A 132 8.19 -13.00 -7.06
N ASP A 133 6.94 -13.49 -7.17
CA ASP A 133 6.22 -13.46 -8.45
C ASP A 133 6.05 -12.01 -8.94
N VAL A 134 6.57 -11.74 -10.14
CA VAL A 134 6.47 -10.43 -10.82
C VAL A 134 5.01 -9.99 -10.96
N ASN A 135 4.08 -10.94 -11.09
CA ASN A 135 2.66 -10.66 -11.23
C ASN A 135 2.02 -10.10 -9.96
N LEU A 136 2.61 -10.32 -8.78
CA LEU A 136 2.11 -9.72 -7.54
C LEU A 136 2.19 -8.20 -7.65
N LEU A 137 3.37 -7.67 -7.98
CA LEU A 137 3.57 -6.23 -8.07
C LEU A 137 3.00 -5.62 -9.36
N LYS A 138 2.82 -6.41 -10.42
CA LYS A 138 2.40 -5.89 -11.73
C LYS A 138 0.94 -5.42 -11.70
N CYS A 139 0.75 -4.12 -11.52
CA CYS A 139 -0.55 -3.46 -11.66
C CYS A 139 -0.38 -2.13 -12.42
N ALA A 140 -1.49 -1.41 -12.66
CA ALA A 140 -1.48 -0.14 -13.40
C ALA A 140 -0.52 0.92 -12.81
N ALA A 141 -0.17 0.80 -11.53
CA ALA A 141 0.71 1.73 -10.84
C ALA A 141 2.20 1.30 -10.83
N PHE A 142 2.52 0.08 -11.27
CA PHE A 142 3.88 -0.45 -11.39
C PHE A 142 4.12 -0.92 -12.84
N PRO A 143 4.37 0.00 -13.78
CA PRO A 143 4.34 -0.31 -15.21
C PRO A 143 5.48 -1.24 -15.66
N ASN A 144 6.64 -1.16 -15.01
CA ASN A 144 7.83 -1.96 -15.32
C ASN A 144 8.26 -2.72 -14.06
N VAL A 145 8.19 -4.05 -14.09
CA VAL A 145 8.58 -4.92 -12.98
C VAL A 145 9.46 -6.06 -13.50
N GLU A 146 10.58 -6.26 -12.83
CA GLU A 146 11.56 -7.32 -13.08
C GLU A 146 11.69 -8.20 -11.83
N ALA A 147 12.11 -9.45 -12.01
CA ALA A 147 12.37 -10.34 -10.88
C ALA A 147 13.67 -9.95 -10.17
N SER A 148 13.62 -9.78 -8.86
CA SER A 148 14.80 -9.61 -8.02
C SER A 148 15.52 -10.95 -7.83
N ARG A 149 16.82 -10.88 -7.58
CA ARG A 149 17.60 -12.02 -7.07
C ARG A 149 17.47 -12.18 -5.55
N LEU A 150 16.92 -11.16 -4.88
CA LEU A 150 16.68 -11.15 -3.44
C LEU A 150 15.31 -11.74 -3.15
N SER A 151 15.17 -12.40 -1.99
CA SER A 151 13.91 -12.95 -1.51
C SER A 151 13.31 -12.05 -0.42
N GLU A 152 11.98 -12.10 -0.29
CA GLU A 152 11.24 -11.47 0.82
C GLU A 152 11.43 -12.21 2.15
N SER A 153 11.88 -13.46 2.12
CA SER A 153 12.03 -14.30 3.31
C SER A 153 13.34 -14.03 4.05
N TYR A 154 13.25 -13.82 5.36
CA TYR A 154 14.41 -13.71 6.25
C TYR A 154 15.31 -14.96 6.27
N LYS A 155 14.82 -16.12 5.82
CA LYS A 155 15.59 -17.36 5.74
C LYS A 155 16.44 -17.49 4.47
N SER A 156 16.36 -16.53 3.56
CA SER A 156 17.14 -16.58 2.32
C SER A 156 18.63 -16.38 2.63
N SER A 157 19.41 -17.42 2.33
CA SER A 157 20.88 -17.49 2.43
C SER A 157 21.44 -18.00 1.12
#